data_AF-A0AAW0WRB6-F1
#
_entry.id   AF-A0AAW0WRB6-F1
#
_cell.length_a   1.000
_cell.length_b   1.000
_cell.length_c   1.000
_cell.angle_alpha   90.00
_cell.angle_beta   90.00
_cell.angle_gamma   90.00
#
_symmetry.space_group_name_H-M   'P 1'
#
loop_
_entity.id
_entity.type
_entity.pdbx_description
1 polymer ?
#
loop_
_entity_poly.entity_id
_entity_poly.type
_entity_poly.pdbx_seq_one_letter_code
_entity_poly.pdbx_strand_id
1 'polypeptide(L)'
;MATLQPKEQLSLDGASEQGFLAYYGGLPEKPNTTVRVFDRGDYYTVHGQDALLAARDLFRTNSVVKHLGSGNKKLESVVLSRLNFESLVRDLLLVKHYRVEVYKQKSSRNDWDVEYKASPGNLSQFEEVLFGANNELTVTTGVMAVKLAVENGQRFCDCYDFS
;
A
#
# COMPACT_ATOMS: atom_id res chain seq x y z
N MET A 1 -24.63 -19.31 -11.52
CA MET A 1 -23.89 -19.41 -10.25
C MET A 1 -22.41 -19.53 -10.60
N ALA A 2 -21.65 -18.44 -10.48
CA ALA A 2 -20.24 -18.41 -10.91
C ALA A 2 -19.36 -19.04 -9.82
N THR A 3 -18.71 -20.15 -10.16
CA THR A 3 -17.75 -20.88 -9.33
C THR A 3 -16.44 -20.09 -9.23
N LEU A 4 -16.22 -19.46 -8.07
CA LEU A 4 -14.95 -18.81 -7.76
C LEU A 4 -13.87 -19.89 -7.56
N GLN A 5 -12.91 -19.94 -8.49
CA GLN A 5 -11.72 -20.78 -8.37
C GLN A 5 -10.78 -20.20 -7.29
N PRO A 6 -10.33 -21.00 -6.30
CA PRO A 6 -9.25 -20.59 -5.42
C PRO A 6 -7.93 -20.83 -6.16
N LYS A 7 -7.54 -19.91 -7.05
CA LYS A 7 -6.20 -19.93 -7.65
C LYS A 7 -5.21 -19.22 -6.72
N GLU A 8 -3.99 -19.76 -6.75
CA GLU A 8 -2.78 -19.28 -6.06
C GLU A 8 -2.67 -19.75 -4.61
N GLN A 9 -2.40 -21.06 -4.46
CA GLN A 9 -1.64 -21.56 -3.33
C GLN A 9 -0.27 -20.85 -3.35
N LEU A 10 -0.01 -20.01 -2.34
CA LEU A 10 1.30 -19.39 -2.15
C LEU A 10 2.25 -20.52 -1.74
N SER A 11 2.95 -21.10 -2.71
CA SER A 11 4.11 -21.95 -2.41
C SER A 11 5.30 -21.04 -2.18
N LEU A 12 5.28 -20.27 -1.09
CA LEU A 12 6.51 -19.67 -0.58
C LEU A 12 7.23 -20.78 0.18
N ASP A 13 8.47 -21.10 -0.20
CA ASP A 13 9.33 -21.96 0.60
C ASP A 13 9.29 -21.46 2.06
N GLY A 14 8.92 -22.31 3.02
CA GLY A 14 8.69 -21.90 4.41
C GLY A 14 9.88 -21.15 5.06
N ALA A 15 11.09 -21.32 4.52
CA ALA A 15 12.27 -20.53 4.89
C ALA A 15 12.17 -19.04 4.51
N SER A 16 11.60 -18.74 3.34
CA SER A 16 11.36 -17.39 2.83
C SER A 16 10.24 -16.69 3.60
N GLU A 17 9.22 -17.47 4.03
CA GLU A 17 8.13 -16.98 4.86
C GLU A 17 8.63 -16.55 6.25
N GLN A 18 9.46 -17.37 6.90
CA GLN A 18 10.05 -17.04 8.20
C GLN A 18 10.97 -15.82 8.13
N GLY A 19 11.77 -15.70 7.07
CA GLY A 19 12.60 -14.54 6.83
C GLY A 19 11.79 -13.25 6.65
N PHE A 20 10.68 -13.33 5.90
CA PHE A 20 9.75 -12.22 5.73
C PHE A 20 9.07 -11.83 7.05
N LEU A 21 8.63 -12.79 7.85
CA LEU A 21 8.03 -12.51 9.16
C LEU A 21 9.03 -11.80 10.10
N ALA A 22 10.30 -12.20 10.08
CA ALA A 22 11.35 -11.54 10.85
C ALA A 22 11.60 -10.11 10.35
N TYR A 23 11.66 -9.91 9.03
CA TYR A 23 11.78 -8.59 8.42
C TYR A 23 10.58 -7.69 8.76
N TYR A 24 9.35 -8.20 8.58
CA TYR A 24 8.12 -7.45 8.85
C TYR A 24 7.99 -7.07 10.32
N GLY A 25 8.40 -7.96 11.24
CA GLY A 25 8.46 -7.65 12.67
C GLY A 25 9.52 -6.63 13.06
N GLY A 26 10.54 -6.41 12.21
CA GLY A 26 11.56 -5.38 12.40
C GLY A 26 11.27 -4.05 11.71
N LEU A 27 10.20 -3.97 10.91
CA LEU A 27 9.81 -2.72 10.25
C LEU A 27 9.38 -1.67 11.29
N PRO A 28 9.68 -0.38 11.07
CA PRO A 28 9.24 0.68 11.95
C PRO A 28 7.70 0.74 11.98
N GLU A 29 7.18 1.09 13.15
CA GLU A 29 5.75 1.31 13.34
C GLU A 29 5.28 2.41 12.38
N LYS A 30 4.15 2.16 11.72
CA LYS A 30 3.58 3.06 10.72
C LYS A 30 2.25 3.58 11.21
N PRO A 31 1.86 4.80 10.81
CA PRO A 31 0.52 5.29 11.06
C PRO A 31 -0.50 4.45 10.28
N ASN A 32 -1.70 4.26 10.86
CA ASN A 32 -2.80 3.53 10.23
C ASN A 32 -3.31 4.15 8.91
N THR A 33 -2.84 5.36 8.59
CA THR A 33 -3.11 6.06 7.33
C THR A 33 -2.11 5.70 6.22
N THR A 34 -1.12 4.85 6.49
CA THR A 34 -0.13 4.39 5.50
C THR A 34 -0.26 2.88 5.30
N VAL A 35 -0.54 2.46 4.08
CA VAL A 35 -0.67 1.07 3.66
C VAL A 35 0.63 0.61 3.01
N ARG A 36 1.17 -0.53 3.46
CA ARG A 36 2.39 -1.12 2.90
C ARG A 36 2.02 -2.31 2.03
N VAL A 37 2.37 -2.22 0.75
CA VAL A 37 2.18 -3.28 -0.22
C VAL A 37 3.55 -3.83 -0.61
N PHE A 38 3.65 -5.13 -0.77
CA PHE A 38 4.88 -5.83 -1.13
C PHE A 38 4.71 -6.44 -2.52
N ASP A 39 5.51 -5.96 -3.47
CA ASP A 39 5.59 -6.45 -4.83
C ASP A 39 6.46 -7.71 -4.91
N ARG A 40 5.85 -8.80 -5.41
CA ARG A 40 6.51 -10.08 -5.67
C ARG A 40 6.83 -10.29 -7.16
N GLY A 41 6.59 -9.28 -8.01
CA GLY A 41 6.77 -9.29 -9.45
C GLY A 41 5.47 -9.61 -10.20
N ASP A 42 4.91 -10.79 -9.95
CA ASP A 42 3.69 -11.26 -10.62
C ASP A 42 2.40 -10.85 -9.88
N TYR A 43 2.49 -10.73 -8.56
CA TYR A 43 1.38 -10.37 -7.68
C TYR A 43 1.87 -9.49 -6.53
N TYR A 44 0.92 -8.82 -5.90
CA TYR A 44 1.17 -7.98 -4.73
C TYR A 44 0.66 -8.67 -3.47
N THR A 45 1.31 -8.36 -2.35
CA THR A 45 0.94 -8.90 -1.04
C THR A 45 0.81 -7.78 -0.02
N VAL A 46 -0.21 -7.88 0.83
CA VAL A 46 -0.46 -6.94 1.93
C VAL A 46 -0.55 -7.72 3.21
N HIS A 47 -0.03 -7.17 4.31
CA HIS A 47 0.11 -7.90 5.57
C HIS A 47 -0.42 -7.14 6.78
N GLY A 48 -0.86 -7.90 7.79
CA GLY A 48 -1.38 -7.40 9.06
C GLY A 48 -2.72 -6.70 8.91
N GLN A 49 -2.87 -5.56 9.58
CA GLN A 49 -4.12 -4.79 9.56
C GLN A 49 -4.48 -4.25 8.17
N ASP A 50 -3.48 -3.97 7.34
CA ASP A 50 -3.67 -3.56 5.94
C ASP A 50 -4.29 -4.68 5.11
N ALA A 51 -3.98 -5.94 5.42
CA ALA A 51 -4.54 -7.08 4.73
C ALA A 51 -6.05 -7.18 4.99
N LEU A 52 -6.47 -6.98 6.24
CA LEU A 52 -7.88 -6.93 6.61
C LEU A 52 -8.60 -5.76 5.95
N LEU A 53 -7.95 -4.59 5.88
CA LEU A 53 -8.47 -3.42 5.18
C LEU A 53 -8.67 -3.72 3.69
N ALA A 54 -7.64 -4.25 3.02
CA ALA A 54 -7.69 -4.59 1.60
C ALA A 54 -8.75 -5.66 1.30
N ALA A 55 -8.87 -6.69 2.15
CA ALA A 55 -9.88 -7.74 2.00
C ALA A 55 -11.31 -7.17 2.07
N ARG A 56 -11.56 -6.28 3.02
CA ARG A 56 -12.87 -5.64 3.19
C ARG A 56 -13.18 -4.66 2.06
N ASP A 57 -12.21 -3.83 1.68
CA ASP A 57 -12.45 -2.74 0.75
C ASP A 57 -12.55 -3.27 -0.70
N LEU A 58 -11.73 -4.26 -1.11
CA LEU A 58 -11.79 -4.85 -2.46
C LEU A 58 -12.82 -5.97 -2.60
N PHE A 59 -12.76 -6.98 -1.73
CA PHE A 59 -13.52 -8.22 -1.92
C PHE A 59 -14.79 -8.26 -1.08
N ARG A 60 -14.98 -7.29 -0.18
CA ARG A 60 -16.07 -7.27 0.81
C ARG A 60 -16.16 -8.57 1.62
N THR A 61 -15.05 -9.29 1.73
CA THR A 61 -14.97 -10.57 2.45
C THR A 61 -13.57 -10.77 3.02
N ASN A 62 -13.51 -11.41 4.19
CA ASN A 62 -12.25 -11.83 4.81
C ASN A 62 -11.78 -13.21 4.29
N SER A 63 -12.52 -13.87 3.40
CA SER A 63 -12.17 -15.20 2.88
C SER A 63 -10.85 -15.24 2.09
N VAL A 64 -10.39 -14.08 1.58
CA VAL A 64 -9.12 -13.95 0.84
C VAL A 64 -7.90 -13.80 1.76
N VAL A 65 -8.13 -13.61 3.07
CA VAL A 65 -7.07 -13.43 4.05
C VAL A 65 -6.44 -14.79 4.37
N LYS A 66 -5.17 -14.91 4.01
CA LYS A 66 -4.31 -16.05 4.38
C LYS A 66 -3.57 -15.72 5.67
N HIS A 67 -3.15 -16.75 6.39
CA HIS A 67 -2.39 -16.58 7.62
C HIS A 67 -0.99 -17.14 7.39
N LEU A 68 0.00 -16.26 7.43
CA LEU A 68 1.41 -16.60 7.32
C LEU A 68 1.98 -16.88 8.70
N GLY A 69 2.69 -18.00 8.85
CA GLY A 69 3.34 -18.41 10.10
C GLY A 69 2.64 -19.55 10.83
N SER A 70 3.29 -20.05 11.88
CA SER A 70 2.82 -21.18 12.70
C SER A 70 2.82 -20.81 14.18
N GLY A 71 1.76 -21.17 14.91
CA GLY A 71 1.63 -20.92 16.35
C GLY A 71 1.18 -19.50 16.70
N ASN A 72 1.92 -18.82 17.60
CA ASN A 72 1.60 -17.48 18.13
C ASN A 72 1.99 -16.30 17.23
N LYS A 73 2.67 -16.55 16.10
CA LYS A 73 3.06 -15.51 15.13
C LYS A 73 2.27 -15.72 13.83
N LYS A 74 0.95 -15.54 13.91
CA LYS A 74 0.08 -15.52 12.73
C LYS A 74 0.07 -14.10 12.18
N LEU A 75 0.40 -13.96 10.91
CA LEU A 75 0.33 -12.69 10.19
C LEU A 75 -0.70 -12.81 9.07
N GLU A 76 -1.77 -12.04 9.15
CA GLU A 76 -2.76 -11.93 8.09
C GLU A 76 -2.07 -11.41 6.82
N SER A 77 -2.36 -12.05 5.69
CA SER A 77 -1.69 -11.82 4.43
C SER A 77 -2.70 -11.96 3.30
N VAL A 78 -2.84 -10.94 2.46
CA VAL A 78 -3.74 -10.96 1.31
C VAL A 78 -2.92 -10.85 0.04
N VAL A 79 -3.25 -11.69 -0.94
CA VAL A 79 -2.68 -11.65 -2.28
C VAL A 79 -3.59 -10.82 -3.17
N LEU A 80 -2.99 -9.88 -3.89
CA LEU A 80 -3.65 -8.99 -4.83
C LEU A 80 -3.05 -9.20 -6.21
N SER A 81 -3.89 -9.41 -7.21
CA SER A 81 -3.49 -9.29 -8.61
C SER A 81 -3.19 -7.82 -8.96
N ARG A 82 -2.50 -7.57 -10.08
CA ARG A 82 -2.27 -6.20 -10.60
C ARG A 82 -3.55 -5.35 -10.62
N LEU A 83 -4.62 -5.87 -11.23
CA LEU A 83 -5.91 -5.15 -11.34
C LEU A 83 -6.54 -4.81 -9.98
N ASN A 84 -6.43 -5.73 -9.02
CA ASN A 84 -6.97 -5.52 -7.67
C ASN A 84 -6.13 -4.51 -6.90
N PHE A 85 -4.81 -4.56 -7.06
CA PHE A 85 -3.90 -3.57 -6.50
C PHE A 85 -4.18 -2.17 -7.02
N GLU A 86 -4.36 -2.01 -8.34
CA GLU A 86 -4.72 -0.74 -8.98
C GLU A 86 -6.03 -0.16 -8.41
N SER A 87 -7.05 -1.01 -8.26
CA SER A 87 -8.33 -0.63 -7.68
C SER A 87 -8.22 -0.24 -6.20
N LEU A 88 -7.41 -0.97 -5.42
CA LEU A 88 -7.18 -0.67 -4.01
C LEU A 88 -6.46 0.67 -3.83
N VAL A 89 -5.40 0.89 -4.60
CA VAL A 89 -4.63 2.14 -4.54
C VAL A 89 -5.53 3.33 -4.90
N ARG A 90 -6.39 3.18 -5.91
CA ARG A 90 -7.38 4.20 -6.27
C ARG A 90 -8.29 4.55 -5.10
N ASP A 91 -8.91 3.56 -4.47
CA ASP A 91 -9.80 3.79 -3.33
C ASP A 91 -9.06 4.37 -2.11
N LEU A 92 -7.84 3.89 -1.84
CA LEU A 92 -7.03 4.39 -0.73
C LEU A 92 -6.64 5.86 -0.93
N LEU A 93 -6.21 6.24 -2.13
CA LEU A 93 -5.74 7.60 -2.41
C LEU A 93 -6.90 8.60 -2.56
N LEU A 94 -7.97 8.20 -3.28
CA LEU A 94 -9.07 9.10 -3.63
C LEU A 94 -10.18 9.15 -2.58
N VAL A 95 -10.49 8.03 -1.93
CA VAL A 95 -11.62 7.95 -0.97
C VAL A 95 -11.13 8.07 0.47
N LYS A 96 -10.08 7.31 0.83
CA LYS A 96 -9.56 7.30 2.20
C LYS A 96 -8.53 8.39 2.48
N HIS A 97 -7.98 9.01 1.43
CA HIS A 97 -6.84 9.92 1.51
C HIS A 97 -5.64 9.33 2.27
N TYR A 98 -5.41 8.03 2.09
CA TYR A 98 -4.30 7.30 2.71
C TYR A 98 -3.05 7.38 1.84
N ARG A 99 -1.90 7.03 2.42
CA ARG A 99 -0.62 6.89 1.73
C ARG A 99 -0.37 5.42 1.43
N VAL A 100 0.24 5.13 0.30
CA VAL A 100 0.61 3.76 -0.08
C VAL A 100 2.10 3.71 -0.34
N GLU A 101 2.77 2.72 0.23
CA GLU A 101 4.18 2.43 -0.03
C GLU A 101 4.30 1.04 -0.64
N VAL A 102 4.92 0.95 -1.81
CA VAL A 102 5.18 -0.33 -2.48
C VAL A 102 6.63 -0.71 -2.27
N TYR A 103 6.83 -1.81 -1.57
CA TYR A 103 8.12 -2.42 -1.30
C TYR A 103 8.39 -3.49 -2.35
N LYS A 104 9.51 -3.41 -3.04
CA LYS A 104 9.95 -4.43 -3.99
C LYS A 104 11.15 -5.19 -3.46
N GLN A 105 11.18 -6.47 -3.79
CA GLN A 105 12.30 -7.33 -3.46
C GLN A 105 13.48 -7.05 -4.40
N LYS A 106 14.63 -6.63 -3.85
CA LYS A 106 15.75 -6.10 -4.65
C LYS A 106 16.62 -7.19 -5.28
N SER A 107 16.92 -8.27 -4.56
CA SER A 107 17.65 -9.47 -5.06
C SER A 107 17.82 -10.55 -3.97
N SER A 108 17.97 -10.15 -2.71
CA SER A 108 18.16 -11.08 -1.59
C SER A 108 16.82 -11.57 -1.05
N ARG A 109 16.76 -12.80 -0.51
CA ARG A 109 15.52 -13.45 -0.06
C ARG A 109 14.70 -12.67 0.98
N ASN A 110 15.23 -11.60 1.59
CA ASN A 110 14.56 -10.77 2.59
C ASN A 110 14.93 -9.27 2.51
N ASP A 111 15.42 -8.79 1.37
CA ASP A 111 15.79 -7.37 1.21
C ASP A 111 14.70 -6.64 0.41
N TRP A 112 13.98 -5.75 1.11
CA TRP A 112 12.83 -5.03 0.59
C TRP A 112 13.13 -3.54 0.56
N ASP A 113 13.03 -2.94 -0.61
CA ASP A 113 13.29 -1.52 -0.82
C ASP A 113 11.99 -0.83 -1.26
N VAL A 114 11.77 0.41 -0.85
CA VAL A 114 10.57 1.14 -1.27
C VAL A 114 10.81 1.67 -2.68
N GLU A 115 10.20 1.02 -3.66
CA GLU A 115 10.32 1.43 -5.06
C GLU A 115 9.35 2.57 -5.39
N TYR A 116 8.12 2.49 -4.88
CA TYR A 116 7.07 3.46 -5.18
C TYR A 116 6.39 3.99 -3.92
N LYS A 117 6.11 5.29 -3.90
CA LYS A 117 5.35 5.95 -2.83
C LYS A 117 4.22 6.76 -3.44
N ALA A 118 3.00 6.37 -3.11
CA ALA A 118 1.81 7.12 -3.47
C ALA A 118 1.30 7.88 -2.25
N SER A 119 0.91 9.12 -2.47
CA SER A 119 0.12 9.87 -1.50
C SER A 119 -0.96 10.64 -2.23
N PRO A 120 -2.03 11.09 -1.57
CA PRO A 120 -3.09 11.81 -2.26
C PRO A 120 -2.60 13.08 -2.98
N GLY A 121 -1.46 13.64 -2.57
CA GLY A 121 -0.80 14.77 -3.24
C GLY A 121 0.33 14.38 -4.20
N ASN A 122 0.76 13.11 -4.23
CA ASN A 122 1.79 12.61 -5.13
C ASN A 122 1.26 11.39 -5.86
N LEU A 123 0.61 11.65 -7.00
CA LEU A 123 0.02 10.65 -7.87
C LEU A 123 0.90 10.30 -9.06
N SER A 124 2.03 11.00 -9.28
CA SER A 124 2.84 10.91 -10.51
C SER A 124 3.25 9.48 -10.89
N GLN A 125 3.50 8.62 -9.91
CA GLN A 125 3.86 7.20 -10.12
C GLN A 125 2.66 6.27 -10.37
N PHE A 126 1.45 6.77 -10.17
CA PHE A 126 0.18 6.04 -10.29
C PHE A 126 -0.80 6.72 -11.25
N GLU A 127 -0.40 7.77 -11.99
CA GLU A 127 -1.28 8.48 -12.92
C GLU A 127 -1.84 7.55 -14.00
N GLU A 128 -1.01 6.69 -14.58
CA GLU A 128 -1.46 5.72 -15.58
C GLU A 128 -2.46 4.71 -14.99
N VAL A 129 -2.23 4.29 -13.74
CA VAL A 129 -3.12 3.37 -13.01
C VAL A 129 -4.45 4.04 -12.65
N LEU A 130 -4.42 5.31 -12.25
CA LEU A 130 -5.59 6.06 -11.79
C LEU A 130 -6.43 6.57 -12.96
N PHE A 131 -5.79 7.13 -13.99
CA PHE A 131 -6.42 7.81 -15.13
C PHE A 131 -6.53 6.95 -16.39
N GLY A 132 -5.73 5.88 -16.52
CA GLY A 132 -5.80 4.98 -17.68
C GLY A 132 -7.07 4.14 -17.74
N ALA A 133 -7.78 3.99 -16.61
CA ALA A 133 -8.97 3.14 -16.53
C ALA A 133 -10.30 3.87 -16.77
N ASN A 134 -10.43 5.16 -16.46
CA ASN A 134 -11.66 5.93 -16.71
C ASN A 134 -11.39 7.46 -16.69
N ASN A 135 -11.87 8.12 -17.74
CA ASN A 135 -11.70 9.54 -18.06
C ASN A 135 -12.57 10.49 -17.19
N GLU A 136 -12.56 10.39 -15.86
CA GLU A 136 -13.53 11.17 -15.05
C GLU A 136 -13.05 11.77 -13.72
N LEU A 137 -11.76 11.96 -13.48
CA LEU A 137 -11.34 12.76 -12.33
C LEU A 137 -10.14 13.64 -12.66
N THR A 138 -10.42 14.89 -12.99
CA THR A 138 -9.43 15.98 -12.95
C THR A 138 -9.11 16.27 -11.48
N VAL A 139 -8.23 15.47 -10.87
CA VAL A 139 -7.66 15.80 -9.56
C VAL A 139 -6.45 16.69 -9.80
N THR A 140 -6.61 17.99 -9.57
CA THR A 140 -5.48 18.91 -9.50
C THR A 140 -4.72 18.64 -8.20
N THR A 141 -3.71 17.78 -8.23
CA THR A 141 -2.79 17.58 -7.10
C THR A 141 -1.81 18.74 -7.02
N GLY A 142 -2.09 19.69 -6.14
CA GLY A 142 -1.12 20.70 -5.70
C GLY A 142 -0.42 20.23 -4.42
N VAL A 143 0.90 20.10 -4.45
CA VAL A 143 1.71 19.90 -3.22
C VAL A 143 2.00 21.29 -2.65
N MET A 144 1.33 21.68 -1.57
CA MET A 144 1.66 22.91 -0.84
C MET A 144 2.48 22.58 0.41
N ALA A 145 3.64 23.22 0.56
CA ALA A 145 4.42 23.22 1.77
C ALA A 145 4.13 24.51 2.56
N VAL A 146 3.57 24.37 3.77
CA VAL A 146 3.34 25.52 4.67
C VAL A 146 4.46 25.55 5.69
N LYS A 147 5.30 26.60 5.65
CA LYS A 147 6.29 26.87 6.69
C LYS A 147 5.74 27.94 7.63
N LEU A 148 5.38 27.55 8.84
CA LEU A 148 5.03 28.49 9.90
C LEU A 148 6.30 29.07 10.51
N ALA A 149 6.56 30.34 10.25
CA ALA A 149 7.58 31.12 10.96
C ALA A 149 6.87 32.01 12.00
N VAL A 150 7.37 31.98 13.24
CA VAL A 150 6.89 32.84 14.33
C VAL A 150 8.01 33.81 14.67
N GLU A 151 7.84 35.07 14.29
CA GLU A 151 8.75 36.16 14.65
C GLU A 151 7.96 37.22 15.43
N ASN A 152 8.42 37.56 16.64
CA ASN A 152 7.87 38.61 17.51
C ASN A 152 6.35 38.54 17.82
N GLY A 153 5.78 37.33 17.92
CA GLY A 153 4.38 37.13 18.32
C GLY A 153 3.34 37.32 17.20
N GLN A 154 3.78 37.57 15.95
CA GLN A 154 2.93 37.51 14.77
C GLN A 154 3.14 36.18 14.02
N ARG A 155 2.02 35.54 13.65
CA ARG A 155 2.01 34.31 12.86
C ARG A 155 2.02 34.68 11.38
N PHE A 156 3.12 34.37 10.68
CA PHE A 156 3.21 34.50 9.22
C PHE A 156 3.03 33.12 8.58
N CYS A 157 2.13 33.05 7.60
CA CYS A 157 1.89 31.86 6.78
C CYS A 157 2.42 32.16 5.38
N ASP A 158 3.70 31.84 5.12
CA ASP A 158 4.25 31.95 3.78
C ASP A 158 3.94 30.68 2.99
N CYS A 159 3.05 30.79 2.01
CA CYS A 159 2.81 29.77 1.01
C CYS A 159 3.83 29.95 -0.12
N TYR A 160 4.78 29.02 -0.25
CA TYR A 160 5.66 28.97 -1.41
C TYR A 160 5.01 28.12 -2.51
N ASP A 161 4.71 28.75 -3.64
CA ASP A 161 4.26 28.10 -4.87
C ASP A 161 5.49 27.66 -5.67
N PHE A 162 5.55 26.38 -6.05
CA PHE A 162 6.65 25.81 -6.83
C PHE A 162 6.09 25.51 -8.22
N SER A 163 6.09 26.53 -9.09
CA SER A 163 5.74 26.41 -10.51
C SER A 163 6.98 26.15 -11.37
#